data_AF-A0A7V9L8U2-F1
#
_entry.id   AF-A0A7V9L8U2-F1
#
_cell.length_a   1.000
_cell.length_b   1.000
_cell.length_c   1.000
_cell.angle_alpha   90.00
_cell.angle_beta   90.00
_cell.angle_gamma   90.00
#
_symmetry.space_group_name_H-M   'P 1'
#
loop_
_entity.id
_entity.type
_entity.pdbx_description
1 polymer ?
#
loop_
_entity_poly.entity_id
_entity_poly.type
_entity_poly.pdbx_seq_one_letter_code
_entity_poly.pdbx_strand_id
1 'polypeptide(L)'
;NNVVPPDDGMYLAALPALLSDAGVIVDGKPIAADEMREQIRKEILELSVYFVDDDRTGRIELVVAGAGNGAAETKTAFGWMRRVLFTPDWRPANVPRLRDLVDQRITGLRARMLGAEEGWVNDPRDAWRHQSTLQAHTSSFLTQMHDLHRLRWQLLDPNDAKVTDEVTRFLAMLGDQSKLPRAQLVDLAKSLAKLDDAKDKPKAANKAYDAATKLSGAAKPLAIAAGKDLSALLADLPDGSLAADWKYLARQMAGDLKVGAPTALVKIEALRSQIIQGPHARLVEVASRATQAALAGELEKLVRDLPIPQHASASTGPVLERPFHDRLMGRDPSAVAPRFVGLVAPGTSSGVFLNLVPATWYGDVTDDAVIEYLASNLYTGHGGHSIFMKTWAAGLAYSNGLRPNIDGGVLVYYAERTPLLPTTLKFVIDQLKKAKPDPAIARYAIATAFSSRVASGYESRASAMAANLVDGQTPDIVKAFRTRVLEMSKQPDLATKLFARMEAAYGKVLPGYGSLDPKGTYFVIGPEKQLAAWEDYLEATYKDPKLAKLHRLYPRDFWIPAP
;
A
#
# COMPACT_ATOMS: atom_id res chain seq x y z
N ASN A 1 9.32 -6.12 15.93
CA ASN A 1 8.45 -6.99 16.75
C ASN A 1 7.01 -6.73 16.36
N ASN A 2 6.33 -7.71 15.78
CA ASN A 2 4.92 -7.56 15.42
C ASN A 2 4.10 -7.65 16.71
N VAL A 3 3.41 -6.56 17.07
CA VAL A 3 2.53 -6.49 18.26
C VAL A 3 1.09 -6.89 17.92
N VAL A 4 0.77 -7.07 16.63
CA VAL A 4 -0.57 -7.36 16.13
C VAL A 4 -0.74 -8.86 15.87
N PRO A 5 -1.75 -9.53 16.46
CA PRO A 5 -2.13 -10.89 16.09
C PRO A 5 -2.46 -10.99 14.59
N PRO A 6 -1.95 -12.00 13.85
CA PRO A 6 -2.22 -12.13 12.42
C PRO A 6 -3.72 -12.09 12.07
N ASP A 7 -4.56 -12.73 12.87
CA ASP A 7 -6.02 -12.81 12.68
C ASP A 7 -6.74 -11.46 12.79
N ASP A 8 -6.13 -10.50 13.50
CA ASP A 8 -6.70 -9.18 13.75
C ASP A 8 -6.05 -8.10 12.85
N GLY A 9 -5.07 -8.48 12.02
CA GLY A 9 -4.36 -7.56 11.13
C GLY A 9 -5.28 -6.75 10.20
N MET A 10 -6.38 -7.35 9.73
CA MET A 10 -7.32 -6.67 8.84
C MET A 10 -7.94 -5.39 9.44
N TYR A 11 -8.06 -5.29 10.77
CA TYR A 11 -8.65 -4.10 11.39
C TYR A 11 -7.75 -2.87 11.27
N LEU A 12 -6.45 -3.06 11.02
CA LEU A 12 -5.51 -1.96 10.77
C LEU A 12 -5.96 -1.10 9.58
N ALA A 13 -6.57 -1.70 8.56
CA ALA A 13 -7.05 -0.98 7.37
C ALA A 13 -8.09 0.12 7.70
N ALA A 14 -8.84 -0.05 8.78
CA ALA A 14 -9.85 0.91 9.24
C ALA A 14 -9.35 1.81 10.38
N LEU A 15 -8.34 1.36 11.13
CA LEU A 15 -7.94 1.95 12.41
C LEU A 15 -7.74 3.47 12.35
N PRO A 16 -7.02 4.06 11.37
CA PRO A 16 -6.86 5.50 11.31
C PRO A 16 -8.19 6.26 11.27
N ALA A 17 -9.10 5.86 10.38
CA ALA A 17 -10.41 6.50 10.23
C ALA A 17 -11.31 6.26 11.44
N LEU A 18 -11.23 5.07 12.07
CA LEU A 18 -11.98 4.78 13.28
C LEU A 18 -11.53 5.64 14.46
N LEU A 19 -10.25 6.02 14.52
CA LEU A 19 -9.73 6.93 15.56
C LEU A 19 -10.09 8.40 15.26
N SER A 20 -9.93 8.85 14.01
CA SER A 20 -10.08 10.27 13.67
C SER A 20 -11.51 10.72 13.42
N ASP A 21 -12.42 9.82 13.04
CA ASP A 21 -13.71 10.22 12.47
C ASP A 21 -14.94 9.52 13.07
N ALA A 22 -14.78 8.61 14.05
CA ALA A 22 -15.91 7.94 14.68
C ALA A 22 -16.67 8.81 15.70
N GLY A 23 -16.05 9.89 16.19
CA GLY A 23 -16.46 10.58 17.40
C GLY A 23 -15.66 10.09 18.61
N VAL A 24 -15.85 10.74 19.76
CA VAL A 24 -15.11 10.45 21.00
C VAL A 24 -16.03 10.45 22.23
N ILE A 25 -15.57 9.86 23.32
CA ILE A 25 -16.25 9.87 24.61
C ILE A 25 -15.53 10.85 25.54
N VAL A 26 -16.26 11.83 26.06
CA VAL A 26 -15.76 12.82 27.03
C VAL A 26 -16.66 12.77 28.26
N ASP A 27 -16.07 12.50 29.42
CA ASP A 27 -16.78 12.41 30.71
C ASP A 27 -18.01 11.46 30.67
N GLY A 28 -17.86 10.33 29.97
CA GLY A 28 -18.91 9.33 29.78
C GLY A 28 -20.00 9.72 28.76
N LYS A 29 -19.91 10.90 28.15
CA LYS A 29 -20.84 11.39 27.13
C LYS A 29 -20.21 11.33 25.74
N PRO A 30 -20.94 10.85 24.72
CA PRO A 30 -20.44 10.90 23.35
C PRO A 30 -20.49 12.30 22.77
N ILE A 31 -19.40 12.65 22.10
CA ILE A 31 -19.35 13.72 21.10
C ILE A 31 -19.44 13.02 19.74
N ALA A 32 -20.52 13.27 19.02
CA ALA A 32 -20.76 12.66 17.71
C ALA A 32 -19.70 13.14 16.69
N ALA A 33 -19.47 12.34 15.64
CA ALA A 33 -18.45 12.61 14.62
C ALA A 33 -18.54 14.01 13.99
N ASP A 34 -19.76 14.48 13.67
CA ASP A 34 -19.95 15.80 13.05
C ASP A 34 -19.65 16.93 14.04
N GLU A 35 -20.04 16.77 15.30
CA GLU A 35 -19.72 17.73 16.35
C GLU A 35 -18.21 17.77 16.62
N MET A 36 -17.56 16.61 16.71
CA MET A 36 -16.11 16.49 16.84
C MET A 36 -15.38 17.21 15.69
N ARG A 37 -15.81 17.01 14.44
CA ARG A 37 -15.23 17.68 13.27
C ARG A 37 -15.39 19.19 13.34
N GLU A 38 -16.55 19.68 13.76
CA GLU A 38 -16.80 21.11 13.92
C GLU A 38 -15.98 21.73 15.05
N GLN A 39 -15.81 21.01 16.18
CA GLN A 39 -14.95 21.48 17.27
C GLN A 39 -13.48 21.52 16.82
N ILE A 40 -12.96 20.46 16.20
CA ILE A 40 -11.58 20.42 15.67
C ILE A 40 -11.32 21.61 14.73
N ARG A 41 -12.20 21.87 13.76
CA ARG A 41 -12.05 22.99 12.81
C ARG A 41 -12.01 24.37 13.48
N LYS A 42 -12.66 24.52 14.63
CA LYS A 42 -12.72 25.80 15.38
C LYS A 42 -11.58 25.95 16.37
N GLU A 43 -11.06 24.84 16.88
CA GLU A 43 -10.18 24.82 18.03
C GLU A 43 -8.70 24.62 17.68
N ILE A 44 -8.40 23.94 16.57
CA ILE A 44 -7.03 23.56 16.19
C ILE A 44 -6.81 23.60 14.68
N LEU A 45 -5.54 23.68 14.27
CA LEU A 45 -5.14 23.73 12.87
C LEU A 45 -5.34 22.38 12.19
N GLU A 46 -4.92 21.30 12.86
CA GLU A 46 -4.98 19.96 12.30
C GLU A 46 -5.03 18.89 13.40
N LEU A 47 -5.81 17.83 13.15
CA LEU A 47 -5.66 16.53 13.76
C LEU A 47 -5.66 15.49 12.65
N SER A 48 -4.62 14.67 12.56
CA SER A 48 -4.52 13.61 11.56
C SER A 48 -4.05 12.29 12.16
N VAL A 49 -4.59 11.19 11.62
CA VAL A 49 -4.23 9.82 11.98
C VAL A 49 -3.94 9.04 10.71
N TYR A 50 -2.76 8.44 10.61
CA TYR A 50 -2.33 7.70 9.41
C TYR A 50 -1.17 6.76 9.73
N PHE A 51 -0.90 5.80 8.84
CA PHE A 51 0.32 4.99 8.93
C PHE A 51 1.47 5.64 8.16
N VAL A 52 2.68 5.49 8.68
CA VAL A 52 3.92 5.70 7.94
C VAL A 52 4.74 4.43 7.99
N ASP A 53 5.51 4.19 6.94
CA ASP A 53 6.42 3.06 6.85
C ASP A 53 7.81 3.48 6.36
N ASP A 54 8.75 2.55 6.43
CA ASP A 54 10.06 2.62 5.78
C ASP A 54 10.40 1.26 5.18
N ASP A 55 10.47 1.21 3.85
CA ASP A 55 10.72 -0.02 3.10
C ASP A 55 12.07 -0.68 3.42
N ARG A 56 13.08 0.08 3.84
CA ARG A 56 14.42 -0.45 4.10
C ARG A 56 14.48 -1.20 5.42
N THR A 57 13.87 -0.63 6.46
CA THR A 57 13.89 -1.19 7.82
C THR A 57 12.66 -2.04 8.14
N GLY A 58 11.60 -1.94 7.32
CA GLY A 58 10.31 -2.54 7.59
C GLY A 58 9.57 -1.88 8.76
N ARG A 59 9.98 -0.67 9.17
CA ARG A 59 9.27 0.10 10.20
C ARG A 59 7.87 0.44 9.70
N ILE A 60 6.88 0.28 10.57
CA ILE A 60 5.50 0.70 10.35
C ILE A 60 5.00 1.33 11.65
N GLU A 61 4.45 2.54 11.57
CA GLU A 61 4.00 3.30 12.73
C GLU A 61 2.64 3.94 12.49
N LEU A 62 1.75 3.83 13.47
CA LEU A 62 0.55 4.65 13.54
C LEU A 62 0.94 6.04 14.05
N VAL A 63 0.72 7.06 13.22
CA VAL A 63 0.93 8.46 13.57
C VAL A 63 -0.40 9.06 14.02
N VAL A 64 -0.39 9.73 15.17
CA VAL A 64 -1.44 10.67 15.59
C VAL A 64 -0.77 12.03 15.72
N ALA A 65 -1.10 12.95 14.82
CA ALA A 65 -0.51 14.28 14.75
C ALA A 65 -1.55 15.35 15.09
N GLY A 66 -1.16 16.32 15.91
CA GLY A 66 -1.95 17.51 16.21
C GLY A 66 -1.12 18.77 15.96
N ALA A 67 -1.74 19.78 15.38
CA ALA A 67 -1.09 21.06 15.06
C ALA A 67 -1.93 22.26 15.53
N GLY A 68 -1.25 23.38 15.80
CA GLY A 68 -1.87 24.66 16.12
C GLY A 68 -0.92 25.82 15.77
N ASN A 69 -1.46 27.02 15.57
CA ASN A 69 -0.68 28.21 15.17
C ASN A 69 0.09 28.85 16.34
N GLY A 70 -0.12 28.39 17.57
CA GLY A 70 0.58 28.88 18.75
C GLY A 70 0.37 27.98 19.97
N ALA A 71 1.04 28.27 21.08
CA ALA A 71 1.08 27.40 22.26
C ALA A 71 -0.31 27.05 22.83
N ALA A 72 -1.26 27.99 22.83
CA ALA A 72 -2.61 27.73 23.32
C ALA A 72 -3.36 26.73 22.43
N GLU A 73 -3.26 26.91 21.11
CA GLU A 73 -3.91 26.03 20.13
C GLU A 73 -3.27 24.64 20.11
N THR A 74 -1.92 24.56 20.15
CA THR A 74 -1.20 23.28 20.25
C THR A 74 -1.53 22.54 21.55
N LYS A 75 -1.74 23.27 22.65
CA LYS A 75 -2.24 22.68 23.90
C LYS A 75 -3.62 22.05 23.72
N THR A 76 -4.52 22.70 23.01
CA THR A 76 -5.82 22.11 22.64
C THR A 76 -5.65 20.88 21.74
N ALA A 77 -4.69 20.91 20.82
CA ALA A 77 -4.37 19.77 19.95
C ALA A 77 -3.92 18.54 20.75
N PHE A 78 -3.11 18.70 21.81
CA PHE A 78 -2.80 17.58 22.71
C PHE A 78 -4.06 16.99 23.36
N GLY A 79 -5.04 17.82 23.73
CA GLY A 79 -6.33 17.35 24.22
C GLY A 79 -7.06 16.48 23.21
N TRP A 80 -7.12 16.90 21.95
CA TRP A 80 -7.72 16.13 20.86
C TRP A 80 -6.97 14.83 20.57
N MET A 81 -5.63 14.86 20.54
CA MET A 81 -4.80 13.66 20.39
C MET A 81 -5.13 12.63 21.48
N ARG A 82 -5.22 13.04 22.75
CA ARG A 82 -5.59 12.14 23.86
C ARG A 82 -6.99 11.54 23.66
N ARG A 83 -7.97 12.34 23.27
CA ARG A 83 -9.36 11.87 23.07
C ARG A 83 -9.45 10.80 21.99
N VAL A 84 -8.79 10.99 20.84
CA VAL A 84 -8.82 9.99 19.76
C VAL A 84 -8.00 8.75 20.08
N LEU A 85 -6.87 8.91 20.79
CA LEU A 85 -6.04 7.79 21.20
C LEU A 85 -6.74 6.88 22.21
N PHE A 86 -7.42 7.45 23.21
CA PHE A 86 -7.84 6.70 24.39
C PHE A 86 -9.35 6.51 24.54
N THR A 87 -10.16 7.35 23.89
CA THR A 87 -11.62 7.36 24.08
C THR A 87 -12.39 7.51 22.77
N PRO A 88 -12.08 6.76 21.70
CA PRO A 88 -12.89 6.79 20.49
C PRO A 88 -14.29 6.22 20.77
N ASP A 89 -15.34 6.76 20.12
CA ASP A 89 -16.71 6.24 20.28
C ASP A 89 -16.93 4.98 19.42
N TRP A 90 -16.51 3.84 19.94
CA TRP A 90 -16.73 2.52 19.31
C TRP A 90 -17.80 1.69 20.01
N ARG A 91 -18.76 2.35 20.69
CA ARG A 91 -19.85 1.65 21.37
C ARG A 91 -20.81 1.02 20.34
N PRO A 92 -21.54 -0.05 20.70
CA PRO A 92 -22.54 -0.66 19.82
C PRO A 92 -23.56 0.33 19.24
N ALA A 93 -23.94 1.34 20.02
CA ALA A 93 -24.85 2.41 19.58
C ALA A 93 -24.31 3.24 18.40
N ASN A 94 -22.99 3.28 18.19
CA ASN A 94 -22.34 4.05 17.13
C ASN A 94 -22.00 3.20 15.88
N VAL A 95 -22.36 1.91 15.86
CA VAL A 95 -22.12 1.01 14.70
C VAL A 95 -22.58 1.59 13.36
N PRO A 96 -23.73 2.29 13.23
CA PRO A 96 -24.12 2.92 11.96
C PRO A 96 -23.06 3.87 11.41
N ARG A 97 -22.40 4.65 12.27
CA ARG A 97 -21.32 5.57 11.86
C ARG A 97 -20.06 4.81 11.47
N LEU A 98 -19.71 3.74 12.19
CA LEU A 98 -18.54 2.92 11.85
C LEU A 98 -18.71 2.23 10.50
N ARG A 99 -19.93 1.79 10.17
CA ARG A 99 -20.26 1.25 8.84
C ARG A 99 -20.09 2.29 7.76
N ASP A 100 -20.63 3.49 7.97
CA ASP A 100 -20.49 4.61 7.03
C ASP A 100 -19.02 4.97 6.80
N LEU A 101 -18.18 4.98 7.84
CA LEU A 101 -16.74 5.14 7.70
C LEU A 101 -16.09 4.06 6.82
N VAL A 102 -16.41 2.80 7.08
CA VAL A 102 -15.89 1.68 6.30
C VAL A 102 -16.33 1.80 4.84
N ASP A 103 -17.60 2.15 4.57
CA ASP A 103 -18.12 2.35 3.21
C ASP A 103 -17.45 3.54 2.49
N GLN A 104 -17.22 4.65 3.20
CA GLN A 104 -16.47 5.80 2.68
C GLN A 104 -15.03 5.41 2.28
N ARG A 105 -14.35 4.62 3.13
CA ARG A 105 -13.00 4.12 2.85
C ARG A 105 -12.98 3.17 1.66
N ILE A 106 -13.88 2.19 1.60
CA ILE A 106 -14.01 1.28 0.43
C ILE A 106 -14.22 2.08 -0.85
N THR A 107 -15.07 3.10 -0.82
CA THR A 107 -15.36 3.96 -1.97
C THR A 107 -14.12 4.73 -2.41
N GLY A 108 -13.37 5.32 -1.48
CA GLY A 108 -12.12 6.01 -1.77
C GLY A 108 -11.05 5.09 -2.37
N LEU A 109 -10.88 3.88 -1.82
CA LEU A 109 -9.89 2.92 -2.33
C LEU A 109 -10.24 2.38 -3.72
N ARG A 110 -11.52 2.14 -4.02
CA ARG A 110 -11.96 1.73 -5.38
C ARG A 110 -11.64 2.77 -6.45
N ALA A 111 -11.72 4.05 -6.10
CA ALA A 111 -11.39 5.14 -7.02
C ALA A 111 -9.88 5.33 -7.22
N ARG A 112 -9.03 4.65 -6.43
CA ARG A 112 -7.58 4.90 -6.40
C ARG A 112 -6.90 4.70 -7.76
N MET A 113 -7.21 3.59 -8.43
CA MET A 113 -6.65 3.26 -9.76
C MET A 113 -7.26 4.10 -10.90
N LEU A 114 -8.31 4.90 -10.63
CA LEU A 114 -8.88 5.86 -11.58
C LEU A 114 -8.19 7.24 -11.50
N GLY A 115 -7.38 7.46 -10.45
CA GLY A 115 -6.61 8.68 -10.27
C GLY A 115 -5.31 8.70 -11.07
N ALA A 116 -4.52 9.75 -10.87
CA ALA A 116 -3.20 9.91 -11.47
C ALA A 116 -2.28 8.75 -11.09
N GLU A 117 -1.64 8.12 -12.09
CA GLU A 117 -0.77 6.95 -11.94
C GLU A 117 0.33 7.19 -10.89
N GLU A 118 0.94 8.38 -10.86
CA GLU A 118 1.98 8.78 -9.91
C GLU A 118 1.56 8.58 -8.44
N GLY A 119 0.25 8.65 -8.19
CA GLY A 119 -0.31 8.55 -6.86
C GLY A 119 -0.37 7.14 -6.32
N TRP A 120 -0.47 6.09 -7.14
CA TRP A 120 -0.87 4.75 -6.66
C TRP A 120 -0.02 3.59 -7.18
N VAL A 121 0.67 3.72 -8.32
CA VAL A 121 1.31 2.59 -9.01
C VAL A 121 2.43 1.92 -8.20
N ASN A 122 3.08 2.66 -7.30
CA ASN A 122 4.12 2.12 -6.42
C ASN A 122 3.57 1.10 -5.41
N ASP A 123 2.35 1.33 -4.91
CA ASP A 123 1.74 0.52 -3.85
C ASP A 123 1.68 -0.98 -4.15
N PRO A 124 1.10 -1.45 -5.28
CA PRO A 124 1.07 -2.88 -5.59
C PRO A 124 2.46 -3.47 -5.85
N ARG A 125 3.42 -2.67 -6.37
CA ARG A 125 4.82 -3.13 -6.50
C ARG A 125 5.43 -3.36 -5.12
N ASP A 126 5.27 -2.41 -4.21
CA ASP A 126 5.89 -2.46 -2.89
C ASP A 126 5.28 -3.59 -2.05
N ALA A 127 3.95 -3.75 -2.05
CA ALA A 127 3.29 -4.91 -1.46
C ALA A 127 3.89 -6.23 -2.01
N TRP A 128 3.99 -6.35 -3.34
CA TRP A 128 4.60 -7.52 -3.97
C TRP A 128 6.07 -7.74 -3.59
N ARG A 129 6.86 -6.67 -3.45
CA ARG A 129 8.26 -6.77 -3.05
C ARG A 129 8.40 -7.25 -1.61
N HIS A 130 7.62 -6.68 -0.69
CA HIS A 130 7.83 -6.86 0.73
C HIS A 130 7.22 -8.14 1.28
N GLN A 131 6.11 -8.62 0.69
CA GLN A 131 5.43 -9.83 1.15
C GLN A 131 5.05 -9.79 2.65
N SER A 132 4.98 -8.59 3.24
CA SER A 132 4.66 -8.40 4.65
C SER A 132 3.16 -8.23 4.82
N THR A 133 2.52 -9.12 5.60
CA THR A 133 1.10 -8.98 5.94
C THR A 133 0.83 -7.68 6.70
N LEU A 134 1.73 -7.29 7.62
CA LEU A 134 1.58 -6.05 8.38
C LEU A 134 1.61 -4.82 7.48
N GLN A 135 2.56 -4.76 6.54
CA GLN A 135 2.63 -3.66 5.56
C GLN A 135 1.42 -3.68 4.63
N ALA A 136 0.95 -4.87 4.26
CA ALA A 136 -0.23 -5.01 3.42
C ALA A 136 -1.49 -4.42 4.08
N HIS A 137 -1.76 -4.76 5.34
CA HIS A 137 -2.92 -4.25 6.07
C HIS A 137 -2.86 -2.74 6.34
N THR A 138 -1.66 -2.14 6.35
CA THR A 138 -1.45 -0.73 6.71
C THR A 138 -1.25 0.21 5.52
N SER A 139 -0.73 -0.29 4.40
CA SER A 139 -0.35 0.54 3.25
C SER A 139 -0.94 0.08 1.92
N SER A 140 -1.09 -1.23 1.67
CA SER A 140 -1.59 -1.78 0.38
C SER A 140 -3.07 -1.48 0.17
N PHE A 141 -3.43 -0.64 -0.80
CA PHE A 141 -4.84 -0.31 -1.03
C PHE A 141 -5.66 -1.51 -1.51
N LEU A 142 -5.02 -2.45 -2.21
CA LEU A 142 -5.67 -3.67 -2.70
C LEU A 142 -5.99 -4.63 -1.55
N THR A 143 -5.10 -4.72 -0.56
CA THR A 143 -5.33 -5.50 0.67
C THR A 143 -6.34 -4.80 1.57
N GLN A 144 -6.16 -3.50 1.83
CA GLN A 144 -7.06 -2.71 2.66
C GLN A 144 -8.50 -2.72 2.16
N MET A 145 -8.72 -2.67 0.84
CA MET A 145 -10.07 -2.76 0.28
C MET A 145 -10.75 -4.09 0.65
N HIS A 146 -10.01 -5.20 0.60
CA HIS A 146 -10.52 -6.51 0.99
C HIS A 146 -10.74 -6.62 2.51
N ASP A 147 -9.83 -6.10 3.31
CA ASP A 147 -9.96 -6.05 4.77
C ASP A 147 -11.19 -5.24 5.22
N LEU A 148 -11.42 -4.08 4.60
CA LEU A 148 -12.58 -3.25 4.86
C LEU A 148 -13.87 -3.93 4.43
N HIS A 149 -13.84 -4.68 3.32
CA HIS A 149 -14.97 -5.53 2.94
C HIS A 149 -15.31 -6.56 4.01
N ARG A 150 -14.31 -7.19 4.61
CA ARG A 150 -14.49 -8.13 5.73
C ARG A 150 -15.10 -7.45 6.94
N LEU A 151 -14.48 -6.35 7.40
CA LEU A 151 -14.98 -5.58 8.55
C LEU A 151 -16.43 -5.12 8.33
N ARG A 152 -16.78 -4.64 7.14
CA ARG A 152 -18.16 -4.23 6.83
C ARG A 152 -19.14 -5.39 7.03
N TRP A 153 -18.80 -6.62 6.63
CA TRP A 153 -19.65 -7.79 6.84
C TRP A 153 -19.82 -8.15 8.31
N GLN A 154 -18.80 -7.91 9.15
CA GLN A 154 -18.95 -8.04 10.60
C GLN A 154 -19.88 -6.96 11.17
N LEU A 155 -19.79 -5.73 10.67
CA LEU A 155 -20.63 -4.61 11.12
C LEU A 155 -22.07 -4.64 10.53
N LEU A 156 -22.34 -5.48 9.52
CA LEU A 156 -23.68 -5.69 8.97
C LEU A 156 -24.61 -6.47 9.92
N ASP A 157 -24.05 -7.04 11.00
CA ASP A 157 -24.70 -7.83 12.03
C ASP A 157 -26.19 -7.49 12.25
N PRO A 158 -27.11 -8.43 11.97
CA PRO A 158 -28.54 -8.22 12.21
C PRO A 158 -28.92 -8.25 13.69
N ASN A 159 -27.98 -8.59 14.59
CA ASN A 159 -28.21 -8.82 16.02
C ASN A 159 -29.33 -9.86 16.29
N ASP A 160 -29.48 -10.82 15.38
CA ASP A 160 -30.41 -11.95 15.47
C ASP A 160 -29.76 -13.20 14.88
N ALA A 161 -29.47 -14.18 15.74
CA ALA A 161 -28.84 -15.44 15.34
C ALA A 161 -29.61 -16.21 14.27
N LYS A 162 -30.96 -16.15 14.27
CA LYS A 162 -31.77 -16.83 13.26
C LYS A 162 -31.62 -16.19 11.89
N VAL A 163 -31.55 -14.86 11.84
CA VAL A 163 -31.30 -14.11 10.59
C VAL A 163 -29.88 -14.38 10.11
N THR A 164 -28.89 -14.37 11.00
CA THR A 164 -27.50 -14.72 10.67
C THR A 164 -27.38 -16.14 10.09
N ASP A 165 -28.05 -17.14 10.68
CA ASP A 165 -28.06 -18.51 10.18
C ASP A 165 -28.79 -18.66 8.84
N GLU A 166 -29.88 -17.92 8.65
CA GLU A 166 -30.62 -17.86 7.38
C GLU A 166 -29.72 -17.31 6.25
N VAL A 167 -29.08 -16.16 6.48
CA VAL A 167 -28.20 -15.51 5.49
C VAL A 167 -26.95 -16.33 5.24
N THR A 168 -26.35 -16.93 6.26
CA THR A 168 -25.20 -17.84 6.12
C THR A 168 -25.52 -19.00 5.18
N ARG A 169 -26.69 -19.63 5.33
CA ARG A 169 -27.12 -20.73 4.44
C ARG A 169 -27.33 -20.25 3.02
N PHE A 170 -27.92 -19.07 2.83
CA PHE A 170 -28.03 -18.44 1.53
C PHE A 170 -26.66 -18.17 0.89
N LEU A 171 -25.72 -17.59 1.62
CA LEU A 171 -24.36 -17.31 1.13
C LEU A 171 -23.61 -18.61 0.77
N ALA A 172 -23.80 -19.69 1.53
CA ALA A 172 -23.24 -21.00 1.16
C ALA A 172 -23.81 -21.49 -0.19
N MET A 173 -25.13 -21.40 -0.39
CA MET A 173 -25.79 -21.75 -1.67
C MET A 173 -25.33 -20.86 -2.83
N LEU A 174 -25.11 -19.57 -2.55
CA LEU A 174 -24.57 -18.61 -3.51
C LEU A 174 -23.14 -19.01 -3.92
N GLY A 175 -22.31 -19.42 -2.97
CA GLY A 175 -20.97 -19.96 -3.23
C GLY A 175 -20.99 -21.21 -4.11
N ASP A 176 -22.01 -22.06 -4.00
CA ASP A 176 -22.18 -23.25 -4.84
C ASP A 176 -22.56 -22.93 -6.30
N GLN A 177 -22.91 -21.68 -6.61
CA GLN A 177 -23.08 -21.20 -7.99
C GLN A 177 -21.74 -20.95 -8.71
N SER A 178 -20.60 -21.25 -8.09
CA SER A 178 -19.25 -20.98 -8.62
C SER A 178 -18.95 -21.58 -9.99
N LYS A 179 -19.71 -22.58 -10.44
CA LYS A 179 -19.52 -23.22 -11.76
C LYS A 179 -20.18 -22.46 -12.91
N LEU A 180 -20.95 -21.41 -12.62
CA LEU A 180 -21.56 -20.59 -13.66
C LEU A 180 -20.49 -19.78 -14.43
N PRO A 181 -20.65 -19.57 -15.74
CA PRO A 181 -19.78 -18.69 -16.50
C PRO A 181 -19.80 -17.25 -15.96
N ARG A 182 -18.71 -16.49 -16.18
CA ARG A 182 -18.59 -15.08 -15.75
C ARG A 182 -19.82 -14.24 -16.05
N ALA A 183 -20.33 -14.29 -17.28
CA ALA A 183 -21.49 -13.50 -17.69
C ALA A 183 -22.73 -13.80 -16.84
N GLN A 184 -22.93 -15.07 -16.43
CA GLN A 184 -24.05 -15.47 -15.58
C GLN A 184 -23.82 -15.11 -14.11
N LEU A 185 -22.58 -15.16 -13.62
CA LEU A 185 -22.25 -14.66 -12.27
C LEU A 185 -22.45 -13.14 -12.16
N VAL A 186 -22.09 -12.38 -13.21
CA VAL A 186 -22.38 -10.94 -13.31
C VAL A 186 -23.88 -10.68 -13.27
N ASP A 187 -24.65 -11.40 -14.07
CA ASP A 187 -26.11 -11.27 -14.12
C ASP A 187 -26.76 -11.59 -12.77
N LEU A 188 -26.32 -12.69 -12.13
CA LEU A 188 -26.77 -13.08 -10.79
C LEU A 188 -26.44 -12.01 -9.74
N ALA A 189 -25.20 -11.53 -9.68
CA ALA A 189 -24.78 -10.53 -8.70
C ALA A 189 -25.56 -9.22 -8.86
N LYS A 190 -25.75 -8.76 -10.10
CA LYS A 190 -26.54 -7.55 -10.41
C LYS A 190 -28.01 -7.71 -10.03
N SER A 191 -28.58 -8.88 -10.30
CA SER A 191 -29.98 -9.17 -9.95
C SER A 191 -30.17 -9.20 -8.44
N LEU A 192 -29.25 -9.82 -7.69
CA LEU A 192 -29.27 -9.82 -6.23
C LEU A 192 -29.12 -8.40 -5.67
N ALA A 193 -28.27 -7.55 -6.25
CA ALA A 193 -28.08 -6.16 -5.85
C ALA A 193 -29.36 -5.31 -5.94
N LYS A 194 -30.37 -5.81 -6.66
CA LYS A 194 -31.66 -5.16 -6.90
C LYS A 194 -32.84 -6.10 -6.65
N LEU A 195 -32.72 -6.98 -5.65
CA LEU A 195 -33.70 -8.04 -5.35
C LEU A 195 -35.15 -7.53 -5.19
N ASP A 196 -35.34 -6.27 -4.80
CA ASP A 196 -36.66 -5.65 -4.62
C ASP A 196 -37.32 -5.19 -5.93
N ASP A 197 -36.59 -5.14 -7.06
CA ASP A 197 -37.16 -4.82 -8.36
C ASP A 197 -37.45 -6.10 -9.17
N ALA A 198 -38.74 -6.42 -9.33
CA ALA A 198 -39.19 -7.60 -10.06
C ALA A 198 -38.78 -7.63 -11.54
N LYS A 199 -38.32 -6.50 -12.10
CA LYS A 199 -37.82 -6.39 -13.49
C LYS A 199 -36.35 -6.80 -13.63
N ASP A 200 -35.58 -6.79 -12.55
CA ASP A 200 -34.14 -7.06 -12.55
C ASP A 200 -33.81 -8.52 -12.14
N LYS A 201 -34.64 -9.48 -12.59
CA LYS A 201 -34.39 -10.93 -12.37
C LYS A 201 -33.26 -11.43 -13.28
N PRO A 202 -32.51 -12.47 -12.86
CA PRO A 202 -31.54 -13.11 -13.73
C PRO A 202 -32.22 -13.64 -14.99
N LYS A 203 -31.52 -13.55 -16.13
CA LYS A 203 -32.05 -14.01 -17.43
C LYS A 203 -32.27 -15.52 -17.47
N ALA A 204 -31.46 -16.27 -16.71
CA ALA A 204 -31.60 -17.71 -16.55
C ALA A 204 -32.10 -18.04 -15.14
N ALA A 205 -32.96 -19.05 -15.03
CA ALA A 205 -33.44 -19.54 -13.73
C ALA A 205 -32.25 -19.88 -12.82
N ASN A 206 -32.24 -19.35 -11.61
CA ASN A 206 -31.12 -19.51 -10.69
C ASN A 206 -31.59 -19.79 -9.26
N LYS A 207 -31.14 -20.93 -8.72
CA LYS A 207 -31.53 -21.40 -7.38
C LYS A 207 -31.18 -20.43 -6.26
N ALA A 208 -30.02 -19.76 -6.35
CA ALA A 208 -29.60 -18.80 -5.34
C ALA A 208 -30.47 -17.54 -5.38
N TYR A 209 -30.83 -17.05 -6.57
CA TYR A 209 -31.77 -15.94 -6.70
C TYR A 209 -33.15 -16.31 -6.13
N ASP A 210 -33.69 -17.47 -6.49
CA ASP A 210 -34.97 -17.95 -5.97
C ASP A 210 -34.94 -18.08 -4.45
N ALA A 211 -33.85 -18.59 -3.88
CA ALA A 211 -33.66 -18.65 -2.43
C ALA A 211 -33.63 -17.25 -1.80
N ALA A 212 -32.95 -16.28 -2.43
CA ALA A 212 -32.91 -14.90 -1.96
C ALA A 212 -34.30 -14.27 -1.86
N THR A 213 -35.19 -14.51 -2.84
CA THR A 213 -36.56 -13.96 -2.81
C THR A 213 -37.42 -14.49 -1.65
N LYS A 214 -37.08 -15.67 -1.13
CA LYS A 214 -37.76 -16.35 -0.03
C LYS A 214 -37.19 -16.02 1.35
N LEU A 215 -36.12 -15.23 1.41
CA LEU A 215 -35.53 -14.78 2.67
C LEU A 215 -36.53 -13.95 3.49
N SER A 216 -36.38 -13.99 4.80
CA SER A 216 -37.10 -13.11 5.72
C SER A 216 -36.85 -11.64 5.42
N GLY A 217 -37.77 -10.76 5.84
CA GLY A 217 -37.63 -9.31 5.63
C GLY A 217 -36.33 -8.74 6.21
N ALA A 218 -35.84 -9.29 7.33
CA ALA A 218 -34.57 -8.90 7.95
C ALA A 218 -33.34 -9.45 7.20
N ALA A 219 -33.45 -10.61 6.55
CA ALA A 219 -32.36 -11.22 5.78
C ALA A 219 -32.21 -10.65 4.36
N LYS A 220 -33.29 -10.18 3.72
CA LYS A 220 -33.26 -9.65 2.34
C LYS A 220 -32.24 -8.51 2.11
N PRO A 221 -32.12 -7.50 2.99
CA PRO A 221 -31.11 -6.46 2.83
C PRO A 221 -29.66 -6.99 2.78
N LEU A 222 -29.37 -8.10 3.48
CA LEU A 222 -28.06 -8.74 3.48
C LEU A 222 -27.80 -9.48 2.16
N ALA A 223 -28.82 -10.08 1.55
CA ALA A 223 -28.69 -10.64 0.20
C ALA A 223 -28.45 -9.54 -0.87
N ILE A 224 -29.09 -8.39 -0.72
CA ILE A 224 -28.86 -7.21 -1.56
C ILE A 224 -27.41 -6.71 -1.40
N ALA A 225 -26.90 -6.64 -0.17
CA ALA A 225 -25.52 -6.28 0.11
C ALA A 225 -24.53 -7.26 -0.56
N ALA A 226 -24.77 -8.57 -0.44
CA ALA A 226 -23.97 -9.58 -1.14
C ALA A 226 -23.96 -9.38 -2.66
N GLY A 227 -25.11 -9.10 -3.27
CA GLY A 227 -25.20 -8.81 -4.70
C GLY A 227 -24.37 -7.59 -5.11
N LYS A 228 -24.46 -6.50 -4.34
CA LYS A 228 -23.68 -5.26 -4.58
C LYS A 228 -22.18 -5.52 -4.49
N ASP A 229 -21.75 -6.27 -3.50
CA ASP A 229 -20.33 -6.56 -3.27
C ASP A 229 -19.73 -7.49 -4.30
N LEU A 230 -20.42 -8.59 -4.60
CA LEU A 230 -20.00 -9.51 -5.65
C LEU A 230 -19.96 -8.80 -6.99
N SER A 231 -20.92 -7.91 -7.28
CA SER A 231 -20.90 -7.10 -8.50
C SER A 231 -19.67 -6.20 -8.60
N ALA A 232 -19.24 -5.62 -7.47
CA ALA A 232 -18.10 -4.73 -7.42
C ALA A 232 -16.75 -5.49 -7.49
N LEU A 233 -16.66 -6.68 -6.92
CA LEU A 233 -15.42 -7.46 -6.82
C LEU A 233 -15.18 -8.39 -8.01
N LEU A 234 -16.20 -8.68 -8.82
CA LEU A 234 -16.08 -9.70 -9.88
C LEU A 234 -15.06 -9.32 -10.97
N ALA A 235 -14.86 -8.03 -11.23
CA ALA A 235 -13.84 -7.53 -12.17
C ALA A 235 -12.40 -7.83 -11.70
N ASP A 236 -12.21 -8.00 -10.40
CA ASP A 236 -10.91 -8.28 -9.78
C ASP A 236 -10.51 -9.77 -9.85
N LEU A 237 -11.45 -10.63 -10.26
CA LEU A 237 -11.26 -12.08 -10.32
C LEU A 237 -10.83 -12.50 -11.73
N PRO A 238 -9.72 -13.22 -11.91
CA PRO A 238 -9.36 -13.78 -13.21
C PRO A 238 -10.20 -15.02 -13.56
N ASP A 239 -10.37 -15.29 -14.85
CA ASP A 239 -11.18 -16.44 -15.32
C ASP A 239 -10.65 -17.80 -14.83
N GLY A 240 -9.32 -17.96 -14.80
CA GLY A 240 -8.68 -19.22 -14.38
C GLY A 240 -8.97 -19.65 -12.95
N SER A 241 -9.46 -18.75 -12.10
CA SER A 241 -9.79 -19.04 -10.69
C SER A 241 -11.16 -18.54 -10.26
N LEU A 242 -11.97 -18.04 -11.20
CA LEU A 242 -13.26 -17.41 -10.95
C LEU A 242 -14.16 -18.25 -10.03
N ALA A 243 -14.22 -19.56 -10.27
CA ALA A 243 -15.01 -20.47 -9.44
C ALA A 243 -14.51 -20.54 -7.98
N ALA A 244 -13.20 -20.69 -7.78
CA ALA A 244 -12.63 -20.77 -6.44
C ALA A 244 -12.79 -19.44 -5.70
N ASP A 245 -12.58 -18.31 -6.38
CA ASP A 245 -12.67 -16.98 -5.79
C ASP A 245 -14.10 -16.56 -5.49
N TRP A 246 -15.06 -16.88 -6.35
CA TRP A 246 -16.49 -16.68 -6.08
C TRP A 246 -16.92 -17.42 -4.82
N LYS A 247 -16.53 -18.69 -4.70
CA LYS A 247 -16.84 -19.52 -3.53
C LYS A 247 -16.17 -18.97 -2.27
N TYR A 248 -14.92 -18.50 -2.39
CA TYR A 248 -14.19 -17.86 -1.32
C TYR A 248 -14.92 -16.60 -0.81
N LEU A 249 -15.31 -15.69 -1.71
CA LEU A 249 -16.01 -14.46 -1.33
C LEU A 249 -17.32 -14.75 -0.59
N ALA A 250 -18.15 -15.65 -1.11
CA ALA A 250 -19.42 -16.00 -0.48
C ALA A 250 -19.22 -16.63 0.92
N ARG A 251 -18.20 -17.48 1.08
CA ARG A 251 -17.83 -18.08 2.39
C ARG A 251 -17.27 -17.04 3.36
N GLN A 252 -16.44 -16.12 2.87
CA GLN A 252 -15.87 -15.05 3.67
C GLN A 252 -16.98 -14.14 4.21
N MET A 253 -17.90 -13.69 3.36
CA MET A 253 -19.07 -12.91 3.79
C MET A 253 -19.85 -13.62 4.90
N ALA A 254 -20.07 -14.93 4.75
CA ALA A 254 -20.77 -15.74 5.75
C ALA A 254 -19.96 -15.89 7.06
N GLY A 255 -18.64 -16.04 6.97
CA GLY A 255 -17.74 -16.13 8.12
C GLY A 255 -17.68 -14.82 8.89
N ASP A 256 -17.51 -13.70 8.20
CA ASP A 256 -17.46 -12.37 8.80
C ASP A 256 -18.81 -11.97 9.42
N LEU A 257 -19.94 -12.29 8.77
CA LEU A 257 -21.26 -12.05 9.35
C LEU A 257 -21.46 -12.77 10.69
N LYS A 258 -20.89 -13.98 10.84
CA LYS A 258 -20.96 -14.75 12.10
C LYS A 258 -20.11 -14.17 13.23
N VAL A 259 -19.06 -13.42 12.91
CA VAL A 259 -18.27 -12.70 13.93
C VAL A 259 -19.14 -11.65 14.60
N GLY A 260 -19.91 -10.90 13.80
CA GLY A 260 -20.84 -9.88 14.26
C GLY A 260 -20.15 -8.63 14.80
N ALA A 261 -20.94 -7.58 15.02
CA ALA A 261 -20.43 -6.28 15.42
C ALA A 261 -19.84 -6.30 16.85
N PRO A 262 -20.48 -6.94 17.86
CA PRO A 262 -19.94 -6.96 19.22
C PRO A 262 -18.53 -7.55 19.30
N THR A 263 -18.28 -8.68 18.64
CA THR A 263 -16.97 -9.33 18.63
C THR A 263 -15.93 -8.49 17.88
N ALA A 264 -16.31 -7.92 16.74
CA ALA A 264 -15.43 -7.06 15.96
C ALA A 264 -14.97 -5.84 16.76
N LEU A 265 -15.88 -5.17 17.48
CA LEU A 265 -15.56 -4.00 18.31
C LEU A 265 -14.61 -4.34 19.46
N VAL A 266 -14.80 -5.50 20.11
CA VAL A 266 -13.87 -5.99 21.15
C VAL A 266 -12.47 -6.21 20.57
N LYS A 267 -12.37 -6.82 19.38
CA LYS A 267 -11.08 -7.05 18.71
C LYS A 267 -10.40 -5.75 18.28
N ILE A 268 -11.14 -4.79 17.73
CA ILE A 268 -10.62 -3.47 17.35
C ILE A 268 -10.08 -2.73 18.59
N GLU A 269 -10.79 -2.78 19.71
CA GLU A 269 -10.37 -2.15 20.96
C GLU A 269 -9.13 -2.82 21.57
N ALA A 270 -9.06 -4.15 21.52
CA ALA A 270 -7.88 -4.90 21.92
C ALA A 270 -6.66 -4.54 21.05
N LEU A 271 -6.85 -4.47 19.73
CA LEU A 271 -5.81 -4.06 18.79
C LEU A 271 -5.31 -2.63 19.08
N ARG A 272 -6.22 -1.68 19.28
CA ARG A 272 -5.88 -0.29 19.65
C ARG A 272 -5.02 -0.27 20.92
N SER A 273 -5.42 -1.00 21.95
CA SER A 273 -4.73 -1.07 23.24
C SER A 273 -3.34 -1.74 23.14
N GLN A 274 -3.14 -2.63 22.17
CA GLN A 274 -1.84 -3.25 21.89
C GLN A 274 -0.87 -2.30 21.17
N ILE A 275 -1.39 -1.46 20.27
CA ILE A 275 -0.59 -0.52 19.48
C ILE A 275 -0.21 0.71 20.31
N ILE A 276 -1.15 1.24 21.09
CA ILE A 276 -0.96 2.48 21.86
C ILE A 276 -0.29 2.15 23.20
N GLN A 277 1.03 2.02 23.18
CA GLN A 277 1.85 1.68 24.35
C GLN A 277 3.14 2.50 24.43
N GLY A 278 3.52 2.89 25.65
CA GLY A 278 4.69 3.72 25.92
C GLY A 278 6.01 3.16 25.37
N PRO A 279 6.35 1.87 25.59
CA PRO A 279 7.60 1.27 25.08
C PRO A 279 7.72 1.22 23.56
N HIS A 280 6.62 1.44 22.83
CA HIS A 280 6.57 1.41 21.37
C HIS A 280 6.30 2.79 20.76
N ALA A 281 6.17 3.83 21.59
CA ALA A 281 5.89 5.17 21.14
C ALA A 281 7.17 5.99 20.97
N ARG A 282 7.15 6.85 19.95
CA ARG A 282 8.10 7.96 19.81
C ARG A 282 7.35 9.25 19.57
N LEU A 283 7.97 10.35 19.93
CA LEU A 283 7.39 11.67 19.78
C LEU A 283 8.31 12.59 18.98
N VAL A 284 7.70 13.39 18.12
CA VAL A 284 8.36 14.46 17.37
C VAL A 284 7.64 15.76 17.70
N GLU A 285 8.35 16.68 18.35
CA GLU A 285 7.84 18.02 18.65
C GLU A 285 8.57 19.03 17.77
N VAL A 286 7.80 19.92 17.14
CA VAL A 286 8.32 20.94 16.24
C VAL A 286 7.70 22.28 16.62
N ALA A 287 8.46 23.13 17.32
CA ALA A 287 8.00 24.47 17.69
C ALA A 287 9.18 25.39 18.05
N SER A 288 8.89 26.67 18.29
CA SER A 288 9.88 27.59 18.89
C SER A 288 10.25 27.13 20.30
N ARG A 289 11.46 27.46 20.78
CA ARG A 289 11.88 27.12 22.16
C ARG A 289 10.91 27.62 23.23
N ALA A 290 10.32 28.80 23.03
CA ALA A 290 9.34 29.37 23.95
C ALA A 290 8.04 28.54 23.97
N THR A 291 7.57 28.10 22.80
CA THR A 291 6.41 27.23 22.67
C THR A 291 6.66 25.87 23.31
N GLN A 292 7.82 25.25 23.06
CA GLN A 292 8.20 23.96 23.67
C GLN A 292 8.21 24.06 25.20
N ALA A 293 8.82 25.12 25.75
CA ALA A 293 8.82 25.35 27.18
C ALA A 293 7.40 25.52 27.76
N ALA A 294 6.51 26.21 27.05
CA ALA A 294 5.11 26.38 27.46
C ALA A 294 4.28 25.09 27.38
N LEU A 295 4.65 24.17 26.49
CA LEU A 295 3.94 22.92 26.23
C LEU A 295 4.49 21.70 27.00
N ALA A 296 5.69 21.81 27.58
CA ALA A 296 6.39 20.70 28.24
C ALA A 296 5.49 19.93 29.23
N GLY A 297 4.71 20.62 30.05
CA GLY A 297 3.80 19.98 31.01
C GLY A 297 2.66 19.19 30.37
N GLU A 298 2.14 19.60 29.21
CA GLU A 298 1.10 18.87 28.48
C GLU A 298 1.70 17.69 27.71
N LEU A 299 2.89 17.87 27.14
CA LEU A 299 3.67 16.82 26.51
C LEU A 299 3.95 15.67 27.49
N GLU A 300 4.43 16.01 28.70
CA GLU A 300 4.67 14.99 29.73
C GLU A 300 3.39 14.27 30.15
N LYS A 301 2.24 14.95 30.20
CA LYS A 301 0.94 14.30 30.50
C LYS A 301 0.59 13.29 29.40
N LEU A 302 0.71 13.66 28.13
CA LEU A 302 0.46 12.75 27.02
C LEU A 302 1.36 11.50 27.10
N VAL A 303 2.65 11.67 27.39
CA VAL A 303 3.58 10.55 27.55
C VAL A 303 3.22 9.68 28.76
N ARG A 304 2.84 10.28 29.88
CA ARG A 304 2.43 9.54 31.10
C ARG A 304 1.13 8.75 30.91
N ASP A 305 0.24 9.21 30.05
CA ASP A 305 -1.01 8.51 29.73
C ASP A 305 -0.80 7.25 28.87
N LEU A 306 0.36 7.12 28.20
CA LEU A 306 0.65 5.94 27.40
C LEU A 306 0.81 4.70 28.29
N PRO A 307 0.01 3.65 28.10
CA PRO A 307 0.10 2.43 28.89
C PRO A 307 1.50 1.79 28.80
N ILE A 308 2.02 1.37 29.94
CA ILE A 308 3.22 0.51 30.00
C ILE A 308 2.72 -0.91 30.33
N PRO A 309 2.76 -1.85 29.38
CA PRO A 309 2.30 -3.20 29.65
C PRO A 309 3.20 -3.85 30.72
N GLN A 310 2.60 -4.56 31.68
CA GLN A 310 3.34 -5.27 32.73
C GLN A 310 4.13 -6.47 32.17
N HIS A 311 3.70 -7.00 31.03
CA HIS A 311 4.32 -8.13 30.33
C HIS A 311 4.45 -7.80 28.85
N ALA A 312 5.56 -8.20 28.23
CA ALA A 312 5.71 -8.09 26.78
C ALA A 312 4.68 -9.01 26.11
N SER A 313 3.74 -8.43 25.36
CA SER A 313 2.83 -9.19 24.51
C SER A 313 3.54 -9.49 23.20
N ALA A 314 4.06 -10.70 23.03
CA ALA A 314 4.46 -11.17 21.71
C ALA A 314 3.19 -11.57 20.94
N SER A 315 3.06 -11.10 19.70
CA SER A 315 2.06 -11.66 18.79
C SER A 315 2.36 -13.16 18.59
N THR A 316 1.40 -14.01 18.93
CA THR A 316 1.47 -15.46 18.74
C THR A 316 0.53 -15.86 17.61
N GLY A 317 1.07 -16.41 16.52
CA GLY A 317 0.29 -16.94 15.40
C GLY A 317 1.16 -17.15 14.17
N PRO A 318 0.73 -17.99 13.21
CA PRO A 318 1.46 -18.17 11.97
C PRO A 318 1.41 -16.88 11.15
N VAL A 319 2.58 -16.31 10.86
CA VAL A 319 2.71 -15.20 9.90
C VAL A 319 2.86 -15.82 8.51
N LEU A 320 2.04 -15.40 7.55
CA LEU A 320 2.23 -15.79 6.15
C LEU A 320 3.55 -15.19 5.66
N GLU A 321 4.49 -16.04 5.26
CA GLU A 321 5.82 -15.60 4.82
C GLU A 321 5.80 -14.94 3.44
N ARG A 322 4.89 -15.37 2.55
CA ARG A 322 4.78 -14.89 1.16
C ARG A 322 3.31 -14.80 0.69
N PRO A 323 2.47 -14.00 1.37
CA PRO A 323 1.02 -14.01 1.17
C PRO A 323 0.62 -13.81 -0.29
N PHE A 324 1.29 -12.93 -1.03
CA PHE A 324 0.92 -12.64 -2.42
C PHE A 324 1.45 -13.68 -3.40
N HIS A 325 2.65 -14.22 -3.15
CA HIS A 325 3.14 -15.36 -3.92
C HIS A 325 2.23 -16.58 -3.74
N ASP A 326 1.80 -16.86 -2.52
CA ASP A 326 0.93 -18.01 -2.23
C ASP A 326 -0.43 -17.87 -2.94
N ARG A 327 -0.99 -16.65 -2.98
CA ARG A 327 -2.21 -16.35 -3.74
C ARG A 327 -2.02 -16.55 -5.24
N LEU A 328 -0.91 -16.08 -5.81
CA LEU A 328 -0.57 -16.29 -7.21
C LEU A 328 -0.39 -17.79 -7.51
N MET A 329 0.44 -18.49 -6.73
CA MET A 329 0.71 -19.93 -6.86
C MET A 329 -0.55 -20.77 -6.77
N GLY A 330 -1.49 -20.39 -5.90
CA GLY A 330 -2.78 -21.05 -5.75
C GLY A 330 -3.62 -21.11 -7.02
N ARG A 331 -3.41 -20.19 -7.99
CA ARG A 331 -4.05 -20.24 -9.32
C ARG A 331 -3.13 -20.57 -10.47
N ASP A 332 -1.85 -20.24 -10.35
CA ASP A 332 -0.82 -20.55 -11.33
C ASP A 332 0.30 -21.33 -10.62
N PRO A 333 0.18 -22.67 -10.52
CA PRO A 333 1.18 -23.51 -9.86
C PRO A 333 2.59 -23.42 -10.47
N SER A 334 2.74 -22.85 -11.66
CA SER A 334 4.06 -22.61 -12.26
C SER A 334 4.78 -21.39 -11.67
N ALA A 335 4.10 -20.54 -10.89
CA ALA A 335 4.65 -19.33 -10.29
C ALA A 335 5.45 -19.58 -9.00
N VAL A 336 6.33 -20.59 -9.00
CA VAL A 336 7.11 -20.99 -7.81
C VAL A 336 8.11 -19.91 -7.37
N ALA A 337 8.73 -19.24 -8.34
CA ALA A 337 9.68 -18.14 -8.13
C ALA A 337 9.56 -17.14 -9.29
N PRO A 338 8.44 -16.41 -9.36
CA PRO A 338 8.12 -15.56 -10.51
C PRO A 338 9.15 -14.44 -10.63
N ARG A 339 9.82 -14.38 -11.79
CA ARG A 339 10.83 -13.36 -12.06
C ARG A 339 10.22 -12.03 -12.48
N PHE A 340 9.19 -12.11 -13.33
CA PHE A 340 8.46 -10.98 -13.86
C PHE A 340 6.99 -11.11 -13.47
N VAL A 341 6.42 -10.01 -13.00
CA VAL A 341 5.00 -9.92 -12.70
C VAL A 341 4.36 -8.69 -13.34
N GLY A 342 3.10 -8.82 -13.74
CA GLY A 342 2.34 -7.74 -14.38
C GLY A 342 0.94 -7.59 -13.81
N LEU A 343 0.65 -6.50 -13.11
CA LEU A 343 -0.71 -6.20 -12.64
C LEU A 343 -1.60 -5.81 -13.82
N VAL A 344 -2.66 -6.61 -14.01
CA VAL A 344 -3.68 -6.35 -15.04
C VAL A 344 -4.52 -5.15 -14.60
N ALA A 345 -4.49 -4.08 -15.41
CA ALA A 345 -5.23 -2.85 -15.18
C ALA A 345 -6.07 -2.50 -16.42
N PRO A 346 -7.26 -3.11 -16.61
CA PRO A 346 -8.05 -2.98 -17.84
C PRO A 346 -8.52 -1.54 -18.13
N GLY A 347 -8.66 -0.71 -17.10
CA GLY A 347 -9.07 0.69 -17.24
C GLY A 347 -7.99 1.63 -17.78
N THR A 348 -6.76 1.14 -17.96
CA THR A 348 -5.63 1.94 -18.48
C THR A 348 -5.38 1.63 -19.96
N SER A 349 -4.94 2.63 -20.73
CA SER A 349 -4.55 2.45 -22.14
C SER A 349 -3.03 2.30 -22.33
N SER A 350 -2.26 2.58 -21.28
CA SER A 350 -0.79 2.64 -21.29
C SER A 350 -0.17 1.56 -20.41
N GLY A 351 1.14 1.37 -20.54
CA GLY A 351 1.91 0.54 -19.62
C GLY A 351 2.71 1.38 -18.61
N VAL A 352 3.04 0.76 -17.48
CA VAL A 352 3.92 1.31 -16.44
C VAL A 352 5.05 0.31 -16.12
N PHE A 353 6.29 0.79 -16.03
CA PHE A 353 7.45 0.09 -15.48
C PHE A 353 7.70 0.51 -14.03
N LEU A 354 7.96 -0.47 -13.19
CA LEU A 354 8.20 -0.32 -11.76
C LEU A 354 9.32 -1.27 -11.32
N ASN A 355 10.39 -1.35 -12.10
CA ASN A 355 11.51 -2.24 -11.79
C ASN A 355 12.34 -1.66 -10.65
N LEU A 356 12.69 -2.49 -9.69
CA LEU A 356 13.44 -2.10 -8.51
C LEU A 356 14.43 -3.19 -8.13
N VAL A 357 15.67 -2.81 -7.81
CA VAL A 357 16.70 -3.73 -7.32
C VAL A 357 17.40 -3.17 -6.09
N PRO A 358 17.94 -4.01 -5.20
CA PRO A 358 18.87 -3.55 -4.17
C PRO A 358 20.05 -2.78 -4.78
N ALA A 359 20.49 -1.73 -4.11
CA ALA A 359 21.63 -0.91 -4.52
C ALA A 359 22.35 -0.34 -3.29
N THR A 360 23.41 0.42 -3.53
CA THR A 360 24.14 1.17 -2.51
C THR A 360 23.20 1.99 -1.63
N TRP A 361 23.41 1.95 -0.31
CA TRP A 361 22.76 2.86 0.65
C TRP A 361 23.81 3.69 1.40
N TYR A 362 23.37 4.66 2.20
CA TYR A 362 24.30 5.59 2.88
C TYR A 362 25.38 4.94 3.76
N GLY A 363 25.14 3.76 4.34
CA GLY A 363 26.16 3.07 5.14
C GLY A 363 27.25 2.36 4.31
N ASP A 364 27.07 2.24 3.00
CA ASP A 364 28.03 1.58 2.11
C ASP A 364 29.12 2.57 1.67
N VAL A 365 30.13 2.76 2.50
CA VAL A 365 31.19 3.78 2.30
C VAL A 365 32.45 3.24 1.60
N THR A 366 32.39 2.05 1.00
CA THR A 366 33.53 1.50 0.26
C THR A 366 33.67 2.15 -1.11
N ASP A 367 34.86 2.12 -1.69
CA ASP A 367 35.10 2.67 -3.03
C ASP A 367 34.22 2.03 -4.08
N ASP A 368 34.11 0.71 -4.05
CA ASP A 368 33.30 0.01 -5.03
C ASP A 368 31.83 0.37 -4.92
N ALA A 369 31.30 0.52 -3.71
CA ALA A 369 29.92 0.93 -3.50
C ALA A 369 29.67 2.37 -3.97
N VAL A 370 30.57 3.31 -3.65
CA VAL A 370 30.42 4.70 -4.10
C VAL A 370 30.54 4.82 -5.63
N ILE A 371 31.47 4.08 -6.24
CA ILE A 371 31.63 4.05 -7.70
C ILE A 371 30.41 3.40 -8.37
N GLU A 372 29.86 2.33 -7.79
CA GLU A 372 28.62 1.71 -8.28
C GLU A 372 27.43 2.69 -8.20
N TYR A 373 27.27 3.37 -7.07
CA TYR A 373 26.25 4.41 -6.91
C TYR A 373 26.40 5.50 -7.97
N LEU A 374 27.60 6.08 -8.12
CA LEU A 374 27.86 7.13 -9.11
C LEU A 374 27.64 6.65 -10.55
N ALA A 375 27.97 5.39 -10.86
CA ALA A 375 27.71 4.80 -12.18
C ALA A 375 26.21 4.66 -12.45
N SER A 376 25.43 4.24 -11.45
CA SER A 376 23.96 4.22 -11.53
C SER A 376 23.35 5.64 -11.62
N ASN A 377 24.13 6.67 -11.31
CA ASN A 377 23.68 8.05 -11.28
C ASN A 377 24.01 8.85 -12.56
N LEU A 378 24.69 8.25 -13.56
CA LEU A 378 25.17 8.92 -14.77
C LEU A 378 24.05 9.58 -15.61
N TYR A 379 22.93 8.90 -15.81
CA TYR A 379 21.86 9.36 -16.72
C TYR A 379 20.54 9.68 -16.00
N THR A 380 20.63 10.14 -14.75
CA THR A 380 19.48 10.42 -13.88
C THR A 380 19.07 11.89 -13.92
N GLY A 381 17.98 12.25 -13.22
CA GLY A 381 17.51 13.63 -13.08
C GLY A 381 16.95 14.25 -14.36
N HIS A 382 16.96 15.59 -14.44
CA HIS A 382 16.17 16.36 -15.40
C HIS A 382 17.01 17.11 -16.46
N GLY A 383 18.32 16.90 -16.50
CA GLY A 383 19.17 17.47 -17.55
C GLY A 383 18.89 16.85 -18.92
N GLY A 384 19.12 17.59 -20.02
CA GLY A 384 18.84 17.11 -21.39
C GLY A 384 19.56 15.83 -21.81
N HIS A 385 20.64 15.45 -21.11
CA HIS A 385 21.35 14.19 -21.34
C HIS A 385 20.63 12.97 -20.70
N SER A 386 19.78 13.19 -19.69
CA SER A 386 19.21 12.13 -18.86
C SER A 386 18.25 11.23 -19.62
N ILE A 387 18.06 9.99 -19.13
CA ILE A 387 17.05 9.09 -19.69
C ILE A 387 15.65 9.69 -19.56
N PHE A 388 15.38 10.43 -18.48
CA PHE A 388 14.10 11.11 -18.29
C PHE A 388 13.78 12.03 -19.48
N MET A 389 14.66 12.99 -19.76
CA MET A 389 14.42 13.98 -20.82
C MET A 389 14.44 13.36 -22.21
N LYS A 390 15.31 12.37 -22.46
CA LYS A 390 15.37 11.69 -23.75
C LYS A 390 14.10 10.90 -24.05
N THR A 391 13.58 10.16 -23.07
CA THR A 391 12.36 9.35 -23.21
C THR A 391 11.13 10.25 -23.32
N TRP A 392 11.08 11.32 -22.54
CA TRP A 392 10.02 12.33 -22.60
C TRP A 392 9.99 13.02 -23.97
N ALA A 393 11.14 13.48 -24.47
CA ALA A 393 11.25 14.13 -25.78
C ALA A 393 10.88 13.20 -26.94
N ALA A 394 11.04 11.89 -26.77
CA ALA A 394 10.61 10.88 -27.74
C ALA A 394 9.11 10.54 -27.63
N GLY A 395 8.37 11.10 -26.67
CA GLY A 395 6.96 10.79 -26.44
C GLY A 395 6.69 9.36 -25.94
N LEU A 396 7.69 8.73 -25.31
CA LEU A 396 7.62 7.31 -24.92
C LEU A 396 7.21 7.10 -23.45
N ALA A 397 7.19 8.15 -22.64
CA ALA A 397 6.65 8.13 -21.29
C ALA A 397 6.32 9.56 -20.83
N TYR A 398 5.30 9.71 -20.00
CA TYR A 398 4.94 11.01 -19.41
C TYR A 398 5.89 11.37 -18.26
N SER A 399 6.09 10.42 -17.35
CA SER A 399 7.09 10.48 -16.28
C SER A 399 7.94 9.21 -16.33
N ASN A 400 9.25 9.34 -16.11
CA ASN A 400 10.16 8.20 -16.13
C ASN A 400 11.48 8.46 -15.38
N GLY A 401 12.40 7.52 -15.50
CA GLY A 401 13.82 7.72 -15.22
C GLY A 401 14.44 6.57 -14.44
N LEU A 402 15.77 6.54 -14.52
CA LEU A 402 16.62 5.75 -13.65
C LEU A 402 16.90 6.58 -12.39
N ARG A 403 16.70 6.00 -11.22
CA ARG A 403 16.80 6.70 -9.94
C ARG A 403 17.43 5.79 -8.89
N PRO A 404 18.71 6.01 -8.52
CA PRO A 404 19.22 5.45 -7.28
C PRO A 404 18.61 6.21 -6.11
N ASN A 405 17.90 5.50 -5.24
CA ASN A 405 17.43 5.99 -3.95
C ASN A 405 18.41 5.51 -2.88
N ILE A 406 19.34 6.39 -2.52
CA ILE A 406 20.39 6.12 -1.53
C ILE A 406 19.85 5.99 -0.10
N ASP A 407 18.73 6.65 0.24
CA ASP A 407 18.06 6.52 1.54
C ASP A 407 17.50 5.09 1.70
N GLY A 408 16.84 4.59 0.65
CA GLY A 408 16.21 3.27 0.62
C GLY A 408 17.13 2.12 0.22
N GLY A 409 18.34 2.39 -0.29
CA GLY A 409 19.27 1.37 -0.77
C GLY A 409 18.75 0.62 -2.00
N VAL A 410 18.14 1.34 -2.95
CA VAL A 410 17.54 0.73 -4.14
C VAL A 410 17.84 1.51 -5.41
N LEU A 411 17.91 0.82 -6.54
CA LEU A 411 17.91 1.42 -7.88
C LEU A 411 16.58 1.11 -8.56
N VAL A 412 15.93 2.15 -9.06
CA VAL A 412 14.62 2.05 -9.69
C VAL A 412 14.71 2.45 -11.15
N TYR A 413 14.05 1.68 -12.02
CA TYR A 413 13.60 2.16 -13.32
C TYR A 413 12.09 2.28 -13.30
N TYR A 414 11.64 3.51 -13.46
CA TYR A 414 10.23 3.87 -13.52
C TYR A 414 9.92 4.51 -14.86
N ALA A 415 8.79 4.17 -15.44
CA ALA A 415 8.24 4.86 -16.61
C ALA A 415 6.74 4.62 -16.67
N GLU A 416 5.93 5.67 -16.74
CA GLU A 416 4.47 5.56 -16.78
C GLU A 416 3.87 6.24 -18.01
N ARG A 417 2.59 5.94 -18.25
CA ARG A 417 1.88 6.33 -19.48
C ARG A 417 2.67 5.96 -20.74
N THR A 418 3.31 4.80 -20.72
CA THR A 418 4.09 4.32 -21.87
C THR A 418 3.14 3.88 -23.00
N PRO A 419 3.38 4.28 -24.26
CA PRO A 419 2.57 3.84 -25.38
C PRO A 419 2.69 2.33 -25.64
N LEU A 420 3.90 1.79 -25.47
CA LEU A 420 4.18 0.36 -25.52
C LEU A 420 5.40 0.05 -24.65
N LEU A 421 5.23 -0.88 -23.70
CA LEU A 421 6.28 -1.28 -22.76
C LEU A 421 7.59 -1.66 -23.48
N PRO A 422 7.62 -2.66 -24.40
CA PRO A 422 8.83 -3.02 -25.14
C PRO A 422 9.53 -1.88 -25.88
N THR A 423 8.77 -1.03 -26.59
CA THR A 423 9.35 0.06 -27.39
C THR A 423 10.06 1.07 -26.50
N THR A 424 9.44 1.42 -25.37
CA THR A 424 9.98 2.36 -24.40
C THR A 424 11.28 1.84 -23.82
N LEU A 425 11.31 0.58 -23.38
CA LEU A 425 12.53 0.00 -22.79
C LEU A 425 13.65 -0.14 -23.82
N LYS A 426 13.36 -0.60 -25.04
CA LYS A 426 14.34 -0.68 -26.14
C LYS A 426 14.98 0.68 -26.41
N PHE A 427 14.18 1.75 -26.47
CA PHE A 427 14.70 3.09 -26.65
C PHE A 427 15.66 3.50 -25.53
N VAL A 428 15.30 3.26 -24.26
CA VAL A 428 16.17 3.56 -23.11
C VAL A 428 17.51 2.81 -23.23
N ILE A 429 17.45 1.51 -23.52
CA ILE A 429 18.64 0.66 -23.68
C ILE A 429 19.51 1.16 -24.84
N ASP A 430 18.91 1.53 -25.97
CA ASP A 430 19.65 2.06 -27.12
C ASP A 430 20.32 3.39 -26.81
N GLN A 431 19.69 4.25 -26.02
CA GLN A 431 20.31 5.50 -25.55
C GLN A 431 21.53 5.23 -24.66
N LEU A 432 21.44 4.25 -23.76
CA LEU A 432 22.54 3.86 -22.89
C LEU A 432 23.67 3.19 -23.66
N LYS A 433 23.38 2.34 -24.65
CA LYS A 433 24.40 1.71 -25.52
C LYS A 433 25.16 2.72 -26.38
N LYS A 434 24.53 3.84 -26.74
CA LYS A 434 25.16 4.92 -27.52
C LYS A 434 25.98 5.90 -26.67
N ALA A 435 25.88 5.80 -25.35
CA ALA A 435 26.61 6.67 -24.43
C ALA A 435 28.12 6.50 -24.58
N LYS A 436 28.85 7.62 -24.55
CA LYS A 436 30.32 7.65 -24.55
C LYS A 436 30.80 8.32 -23.26
N PRO A 437 31.98 7.95 -22.73
CA PRO A 437 32.54 8.62 -21.56
C PRO A 437 32.57 10.14 -21.72
N ASP A 438 31.92 10.84 -20.79
CA ASP A 438 31.83 12.30 -20.77
C ASP A 438 32.09 12.82 -19.34
N PRO A 439 33.18 13.58 -19.11
CA PRO A 439 33.48 14.17 -17.81
C PRO A 439 32.40 15.14 -17.28
N ALA A 440 31.59 15.75 -18.14
CA ALA A 440 30.48 16.61 -17.72
C ALA A 440 29.34 15.77 -17.11
N ILE A 441 29.04 14.61 -17.70
CA ILE A 441 28.04 13.66 -17.17
C ILE A 441 28.52 13.07 -15.84
N ALA A 442 29.80 12.69 -15.73
CA ALA A 442 30.37 12.23 -14.46
C ALA A 442 30.28 13.30 -13.36
N ARG A 443 30.55 14.58 -13.69
CA ARG A 443 30.37 15.70 -12.76
C ARG A 443 28.90 15.92 -12.36
N TYR A 444 27.98 15.75 -13.29
CA TYR A 444 26.54 15.82 -13.00
C TYR A 444 26.11 14.69 -12.04
N ALA A 445 26.58 13.46 -12.24
CA ALA A 445 26.33 12.31 -11.36
C ALA A 445 26.84 12.55 -9.92
N ILE A 446 27.95 13.27 -9.76
CA ILE A 446 28.42 13.73 -8.45
C ILE A 446 27.47 14.76 -7.87
N ALA A 447 27.05 15.78 -8.65
CA ALA A 447 26.18 16.84 -8.16
C ALA A 447 24.84 16.31 -7.64
N THR A 448 24.25 15.34 -8.33
CA THR A 448 22.98 14.71 -7.92
C THR A 448 23.10 13.88 -6.64
N ALA A 449 24.31 13.46 -6.25
CA ALA A 449 24.56 12.77 -4.97
C ALA A 449 24.33 13.66 -3.72
N PHE A 450 24.26 14.98 -3.92
CA PHE A 450 24.09 15.98 -2.85
C PHE A 450 22.67 16.55 -2.77
N SER A 451 21.68 15.88 -3.37
CA SER A 451 20.27 16.23 -3.16
C SER A 451 19.95 16.33 -1.66
N SER A 452 19.11 17.30 -1.28
CA SER A 452 18.80 17.49 0.14
C SER A 452 17.41 18.07 0.35
N ARG A 453 16.85 17.80 1.53
CA ARG A 453 15.56 18.32 2.01
C ARG A 453 15.63 19.76 2.54
N VAL A 454 16.67 20.53 2.21
CA VAL A 454 16.86 21.90 2.75
C VAL A 454 15.72 22.84 2.37
N ALA A 455 15.09 22.63 1.20
CA ALA A 455 13.96 23.42 0.72
C ALA A 455 12.59 23.01 1.30
N SER A 456 12.50 21.87 2.00
CA SER A 456 11.25 21.41 2.63
C SER A 456 10.86 22.28 3.82
N GLY A 457 9.58 22.32 4.18
CA GLY A 457 9.08 23.00 5.39
C GLY A 457 9.72 22.48 6.68
N TYR A 458 9.71 23.29 7.74
CA TYR A 458 10.40 22.99 9.00
C TYR A 458 9.90 21.68 9.64
N GLU A 459 8.58 21.49 9.64
CA GLU A 459 7.84 20.34 10.17
C GLU A 459 8.18 19.08 9.39
N SER A 460 8.11 19.13 8.06
CA SER A 460 8.47 18.01 7.19
C SER A 460 9.92 17.57 7.39
N ARG A 461 10.86 18.53 7.53
CA ARG A 461 12.27 18.20 7.81
C ARG A 461 12.44 17.54 9.16
N ALA A 462 11.80 18.05 10.21
CA ALA A 462 11.91 17.50 11.56
C ALA A 462 11.35 16.07 11.63
N SER A 463 10.17 15.82 11.06
CA SER A 463 9.58 14.48 10.98
C SER A 463 10.47 13.51 10.20
N ALA A 464 11.02 13.92 9.06
CA ALA A 464 11.95 13.11 8.28
C ALA A 464 13.27 12.85 9.03
N MET A 465 13.80 13.84 9.76
CA MET A 465 14.99 13.64 10.58
C MET A 465 14.75 12.65 11.72
N ALA A 466 13.61 12.74 12.38
CA ALA A 466 13.24 11.80 13.44
C ALA A 466 13.06 10.39 12.89
N ALA A 467 12.43 10.22 11.73
CA ALA A 467 12.33 8.94 11.04
C ALA A 467 13.72 8.37 10.71
N ASN A 468 14.58 9.16 10.06
CA ASN A 468 15.95 8.76 9.73
C ASN A 468 16.74 8.25 10.95
N LEU A 469 16.61 8.90 12.11
CA LEU A 469 17.30 8.47 13.34
C LEU A 469 16.85 7.09 13.82
N VAL A 470 15.53 6.84 13.78
CA VAL A 470 14.96 5.53 14.12
C VAL A 470 15.38 4.47 13.12
N ASP A 471 15.47 4.84 11.84
CA ASP A 471 15.83 3.95 10.75
C ASP A 471 17.35 3.73 10.62
N GLY A 472 18.15 4.25 11.56
CA GLY A 472 19.61 4.09 11.60
C GLY A 472 20.37 4.94 10.58
N GLN A 473 19.71 5.89 9.92
CA GLN A 473 20.34 6.81 8.97
C GLN A 473 20.76 8.12 9.67
N THR A 474 21.84 8.05 10.44
CA THR A 474 22.34 9.19 11.20
C THR A 474 23.00 10.25 10.32
N PRO A 475 23.11 11.51 10.79
CA PRO A 475 23.89 12.55 10.10
C PRO A 475 25.34 12.13 9.81
N ASP A 476 25.97 11.35 10.70
CA ASP A 476 27.35 10.89 10.54
C ASP A 476 27.50 9.89 9.40
N ILE A 477 26.55 8.96 9.24
CA ILE A 477 26.54 8.00 8.11
C ILE A 477 26.39 8.76 6.79
N VAL A 478 25.43 9.70 6.71
CA VAL A 478 25.25 10.54 5.51
C VAL A 478 26.51 11.36 5.20
N LYS A 479 27.14 11.93 6.24
CA LYS A 479 28.38 12.69 6.11
C LYS A 479 29.54 11.82 5.62
N ALA A 480 29.71 10.62 6.16
CA ALA A 480 30.77 9.70 5.76
C ALA A 480 30.65 9.33 4.28
N PHE A 481 29.45 8.94 3.83
CA PHE A 481 29.19 8.64 2.42
C PHE A 481 29.50 9.82 1.50
N ARG A 482 28.97 11.00 1.83
CA ARG A 482 29.17 12.22 1.02
C ARG A 482 30.64 12.66 0.99
N THR A 483 31.37 12.46 2.08
CA THR A 483 32.82 12.70 2.12
C THR A 483 33.53 11.76 1.15
N ARG A 484 33.14 10.47 1.13
CA ARG A 484 33.73 9.52 0.19
C ARG A 484 33.42 9.85 -1.28
N VAL A 485 32.21 10.33 -1.58
CA VAL A 485 31.85 10.85 -2.91
C VAL A 485 32.79 12.00 -3.33
N LEU A 486 33.08 12.95 -2.44
CA LEU A 486 34.01 14.06 -2.71
C LEU A 486 35.46 13.59 -2.89
N GLU A 487 35.85 12.48 -2.26
CA GLU A 487 37.17 11.89 -2.45
C GLU A 487 37.26 11.19 -3.81
N MET A 488 36.23 10.43 -4.19
CA MET A 488 36.14 9.81 -5.51
C MET A 488 36.13 10.85 -6.63
N SER A 489 35.49 12.01 -6.43
CA SER A 489 35.43 13.08 -7.44
C SER A 489 36.78 13.69 -7.80
N LYS A 490 37.84 13.43 -7.01
CA LYS A 490 39.21 13.90 -7.28
C LYS A 490 39.98 12.96 -8.22
N GLN A 491 39.47 11.77 -8.52
CA GLN A 491 40.16 10.82 -9.39
C GLN A 491 40.11 11.29 -10.86
N PRO A 492 41.26 11.43 -11.55
CA PRO A 492 41.30 11.95 -12.92
C PRO A 492 40.64 11.01 -13.94
N ASP A 493 40.56 9.71 -13.64
CA ASP A 493 39.98 8.67 -14.49
C ASP A 493 38.54 8.28 -14.09
N LEU A 494 37.89 9.06 -13.20
CA LEU A 494 36.57 8.75 -12.68
C LEU A 494 35.55 8.54 -13.80
N ALA A 495 35.49 9.42 -14.80
CA ALA A 495 34.52 9.30 -15.89
C ALA A 495 34.67 7.95 -16.61
N THR A 496 35.89 7.53 -16.93
CA THR A 496 36.15 6.22 -17.56
C THR A 496 35.68 5.08 -16.65
N LYS A 497 35.98 5.13 -15.35
CA LYS A 497 35.54 4.13 -14.37
C LYS A 497 34.03 4.01 -14.27
N LEU A 498 33.31 5.14 -14.19
CA LEU A 498 31.85 5.16 -14.07
C LEU A 498 31.20 4.55 -15.32
N PHE A 499 31.64 4.99 -16.51
CA PHE A 499 31.08 4.50 -17.77
C PHE A 499 31.39 3.01 -18.01
N ALA A 500 32.56 2.53 -17.60
CA ALA A 500 32.90 1.11 -17.65
C ALA A 500 31.98 0.23 -16.76
N ARG A 501 31.39 0.81 -15.70
CA ARG A 501 30.43 0.10 -14.81
C ARG A 501 28.97 0.35 -15.17
N MET A 502 28.67 1.21 -16.13
CA MET A 502 27.30 1.63 -16.44
C MET A 502 26.39 0.47 -16.83
N GLU A 503 26.85 -0.44 -17.69
CA GLU A 503 26.07 -1.62 -18.10
C GLU A 503 25.81 -2.55 -16.92
N ALA A 504 26.82 -2.77 -16.07
CA ALA A 504 26.65 -3.58 -14.86
C ALA A 504 25.70 -2.93 -13.84
N ALA A 505 25.71 -1.59 -13.71
CA ALA A 505 24.82 -0.87 -12.80
C ALA A 505 23.37 -0.86 -13.29
N TYR A 506 23.12 -0.46 -14.54
CA TYR A 506 21.76 -0.38 -15.09
C TYR A 506 21.19 -1.72 -15.55
N GLY A 507 22.04 -2.66 -15.95
CA GLY A 507 21.65 -4.01 -16.33
C GLY A 507 20.89 -4.74 -15.23
N LYS A 508 21.16 -4.40 -13.96
CA LYS A 508 20.42 -4.94 -12.81
C LYS A 508 18.93 -4.66 -12.91
N VAL A 509 18.52 -3.46 -13.35
CA VAL A 509 17.13 -2.98 -13.29
C VAL A 509 16.43 -2.89 -14.66
N LEU A 510 17.19 -2.98 -15.76
CA LEU A 510 16.70 -2.89 -17.13
C LEU A 510 16.76 -4.25 -17.84
N PRO A 511 15.63 -4.97 -17.95
CA PRO A 511 15.60 -6.23 -18.69
C PRO A 511 16.12 -6.08 -20.12
N GLY A 512 17.05 -6.94 -20.52
CA GLY A 512 17.65 -6.93 -21.87
C GLY A 512 18.83 -5.95 -22.07
N TYR A 513 19.27 -5.21 -21.04
CA TYR A 513 20.49 -4.39 -21.15
C TYR A 513 21.75 -5.13 -20.68
N GLY A 514 21.68 -5.75 -19.50
CA GLY A 514 22.77 -6.51 -18.88
C GLY A 514 22.21 -7.60 -17.98
N SER A 515 22.98 -8.02 -16.97
CA SER A 515 22.53 -9.05 -16.03
C SER A 515 21.56 -8.49 -14.99
N LEU A 516 20.37 -9.08 -14.92
CA LEU A 516 19.38 -8.75 -13.91
C LEU A 516 19.82 -9.18 -12.50
N ASP A 517 19.47 -8.41 -11.47
CA ASP A 517 19.74 -8.75 -10.08
C ASP A 517 18.77 -9.82 -9.56
N PRO A 518 19.23 -10.97 -9.03
CA PRO A 518 18.34 -12.05 -8.58
C PRO A 518 17.36 -11.64 -7.47
N LYS A 519 17.66 -10.59 -6.70
CA LYS A 519 16.79 -10.01 -5.67
C LYS A 519 15.92 -8.86 -6.20
N GLY A 520 15.95 -8.59 -7.49
CA GLY A 520 15.16 -7.57 -8.15
C GLY A 520 13.67 -7.88 -8.22
N THR A 521 12.86 -6.84 -8.08
CA THR A 521 11.43 -6.84 -8.37
C THR A 521 11.20 -6.25 -9.76
N TYR A 522 10.75 -7.08 -10.70
CA TYR A 522 10.44 -6.66 -12.07
C TYR A 522 8.93 -6.63 -12.27
N PHE A 523 8.37 -5.45 -12.08
CA PHE A 523 6.93 -5.23 -12.00
C PHE A 523 6.49 -4.29 -13.11
N VAL A 524 5.42 -4.67 -13.80
CA VAL A 524 4.75 -3.80 -14.77
C VAL A 524 3.25 -3.71 -14.47
N ILE A 525 2.61 -2.66 -14.97
CA ILE A 525 1.15 -2.48 -14.93
C ILE A 525 0.67 -2.18 -16.34
N GLY A 526 -0.48 -2.72 -16.73
CA GLY A 526 -1.14 -2.32 -17.96
C GLY A 526 -2.35 -3.17 -18.31
N PRO A 527 -3.08 -2.82 -19.37
CA PRO A 527 -4.10 -3.70 -19.94
C PRO A 527 -3.45 -4.95 -20.54
N GLU A 528 -4.21 -6.02 -20.74
CA GLU A 528 -3.70 -7.31 -21.23
C GLU A 528 -2.84 -7.17 -22.50
N LYS A 529 -3.23 -6.28 -23.43
CA LYS A 529 -2.46 -6.02 -24.64
C LYS A 529 -1.02 -5.53 -24.36
N GLN A 530 -0.82 -4.68 -23.36
CA GLN A 530 0.52 -4.22 -22.96
C GLN A 530 1.32 -5.37 -22.34
N LEU A 531 0.68 -6.16 -21.48
CA LEU A 531 1.34 -7.25 -20.77
C LEU A 531 1.72 -8.40 -21.72
N ALA A 532 0.86 -8.73 -22.69
CA ALA A 532 1.17 -9.70 -23.73
C ALA A 532 2.39 -9.26 -24.58
N ALA A 533 2.40 -8.01 -25.04
CA ALA A 533 3.54 -7.48 -25.79
C ALA A 533 4.85 -7.46 -24.95
N TRP A 534 4.72 -7.24 -23.64
CA TRP A 534 5.85 -7.30 -22.71
C TRP A 534 6.37 -8.73 -22.53
N GLU A 535 5.48 -9.72 -22.42
CA GLU A 535 5.85 -11.14 -22.37
C GLU A 535 6.57 -11.60 -23.65
N ASP A 536 6.06 -11.24 -24.84
CA ASP A 536 6.73 -11.52 -26.12
C ASP A 536 8.17 -10.96 -26.15
N TYR A 537 8.36 -9.75 -25.60
CA TYR A 537 9.69 -9.15 -25.47
C TYR A 537 10.60 -9.93 -24.53
N LEU A 538 10.09 -10.39 -23.38
CA LEU A 538 10.85 -11.16 -22.41
C LEU A 538 11.27 -12.52 -22.99
N GLU A 539 10.36 -13.20 -23.70
CA GLU A 539 10.64 -14.47 -24.40
C GLU A 539 11.75 -14.31 -25.44
N ALA A 540 11.66 -13.27 -26.27
CA ALA A 540 12.69 -12.94 -27.25
C ALA A 540 14.05 -12.58 -26.60
N THR A 541 14.03 -12.02 -25.40
CA THR A 541 15.23 -11.54 -24.70
C THR A 541 15.97 -12.65 -23.98
N TYR A 542 15.27 -13.50 -23.22
CA TYR A 542 15.91 -14.43 -22.29
C TYR A 542 15.99 -15.87 -22.76
N LYS A 543 15.21 -16.28 -23.77
CA LYS A 543 15.16 -17.63 -24.39
C LYS A 543 14.88 -18.81 -23.44
N ASP A 544 15.09 -18.68 -22.13
CA ASP A 544 14.64 -19.58 -21.08
C ASP A 544 13.18 -19.26 -20.75
N PRO A 545 12.22 -20.14 -21.10
CA PRO A 545 10.80 -19.91 -20.84
C PRO A 545 10.47 -19.72 -19.35
N LYS A 546 11.26 -20.31 -18.43
CA LYS A 546 11.05 -20.16 -16.99
C LYS A 546 11.47 -18.78 -16.50
N LEU A 547 12.50 -18.20 -17.12
CA LEU A 547 12.97 -16.87 -16.79
C LEU A 547 12.16 -15.77 -17.51
N ALA A 548 11.64 -16.07 -18.70
CA ALA A 548 10.93 -15.11 -19.55
C ALA A 548 9.43 -14.94 -19.23
N LYS A 549 8.80 -15.89 -18.55
CA LYS A 549 7.36 -15.87 -18.29
C LYS A 549 6.95 -14.64 -17.46
N LEU A 550 5.91 -13.95 -17.92
CA LEU A 550 5.30 -12.85 -17.18
C LEU A 550 4.07 -13.36 -16.43
N HIS A 551 4.17 -13.48 -15.12
CA HIS A 551 3.00 -13.88 -14.33
C HIS A 551 2.07 -12.67 -14.18
N ARG A 552 0.87 -12.77 -14.75
CA ARG A 552 -0.18 -11.76 -14.52
C ARG A 552 -0.50 -11.71 -13.03
N LEU A 553 -0.84 -10.54 -12.51
CA LEU A 553 -1.39 -10.31 -11.18
C LEU A 553 -2.74 -9.61 -11.32
N TYR A 554 -3.63 -9.87 -10.38
CA TYR A 554 -4.95 -9.28 -10.27
C TYR A 554 -5.14 -8.73 -8.86
N PRO A 555 -6.06 -7.77 -8.62
CA PRO A 555 -6.35 -7.28 -7.27
C PRO A 555 -6.58 -8.39 -6.25
N ARG A 556 -7.22 -9.51 -6.66
CA ARG A 556 -7.46 -10.66 -5.79
C ARG A 556 -6.20 -11.36 -5.25
N ASP A 557 -5.05 -11.18 -5.91
CA ASP A 557 -3.79 -11.79 -5.51
C ASP A 557 -3.20 -11.04 -4.30
N PHE A 558 -3.70 -9.84 -4.00
CA PHE A 558 -3.32 -9.02 -2.85
C PHE A 558 -4.25 -9.16 -1.64
N TRP A 559 -5.26 -10.03 -1.73
CA TRP A 559 -6.16 -10.32 -0.61
C TRP A 559 -5.47 -11.28 0.36
N ILE A 560 -5.51 -10.96 1.66
CA ILE A 560 -5.00 -11.82 2.73
C ILE A 560 -6.20 -12.58 3.32
N PRO A 561 -6.32 -13.90 3.06
CA PRO A 561 -7.37 -14.71 3.66
C PRO A 561 -7.23 -14.73 5.18
N ALA A 562 -8.35 -14.94 5.87
CA ALA A 562 -8.29 -15.39 7.26
C ALA A 562 -7.49 -16.72 7.29
N PRO A 563 -6.58 -16.90 8.28
CA PRO A 563 -5.82 -18.13 8.43
C PRO A 563 -6.68 -19.37 8.69
#